data_AF-T0YHK1-F1
#
_entry.id   AF-T0YHK1-F1
#
_cell.length_a   1.000
_cell.length_b   1.000
_cell.length_c   1.000
_cell.angle_alpha   90.00
_cell.angle_beta   90.00
_cell.angle_gamma   90.00
#
_symmetry.space_group_name_H-M   'P 1'
#
loop_
_entity.id
_entity.type
_entity.pdbx_description
1 polymer ?
#
loop_
_entity_poly.entity_id
_entity_poly.type
_entity_poly.pdbx_seq_one_letter_code
_entity_poly.pdbx_strand_id
1 'polypeptide(L)'
;MSEGTRAGATVSRGAEATLREGDWWGFAVLIKDREAKGYRPKEFDDRLRKERIRTEARLLLEARRAGVPDPPDLRCRHDPCPDHHGTTARPTLKQILEDPSTDRTTLEGAVRRFGQALGRLHSVPISHGDLTSSNVLFPEGPQGPPALLDLSMGSRQPGIEELGIDLHLVEEDF
;
A
#
# COMPACT_ATOMS: atom_id res chain seq x y z
N MET A 1 28.68 15.75 11.22
CA MET A 1 27.88 14.51 11.27
C MET A 1 26.45 14.87 10.88
N SER A 2 26.16 14.97 9.59
CA SER A 2 24.81 15.31 9.12
C SER A 2 24.65 14.74 7.73
N GLU A 3 23.80 13.72 7.59
CA GLU A 3 23.00 13.46 6.39
C GLU A 3 22.04 12.32 6.70
N GLY A 4 21.02 12.67 7.49
CA GLY A 4 19.78 11.91 7.54
C GLY A 4 18.99 12.10 6.26
N THR A 5 18.03 11.20 6.04
CA THR A 5 17.14 11.11 4.87
C THR A 5 16.85 12.47 4.22
N ARG A 6 17.29 12.67 2.98
CA ARG A 6 17.00 13.90 2.22
C ARG A 6 15.70 13.70 1.44
N ALA A 7 14.67 14.46 1.75
CA ALA A 7 13.44 14.44 0.98
C ALA A 7 13.54 15.35 -0.25
N GLY A 8 13.25 14.79 -1.42
CA GLY A 8 13.19 15.43 -2.72
C GLY A 8 11.77 15.86 -3.11
N ALA A 9 11.48 15.84 -4.41
CA ALA A 9 10.25 16.34 -5.00
C ALA A 9 9.00 15.54 -4.55
N THR A 10 7.85 16.22 -4.54
CA THR A 10 6.56 15.54 -4.31
C THR A 10 6.14 14.81 -5.57
N VAL A 11 5.92 13.50 -5.46
CA VAL A 11 5.48 12.63 -6.56
C VAL A 11 3.96 12.62 -6.65
N SER A 12 3.30 12.53 -5.50
CA SER A 12 1.83 12.46 -5.42
C SER A 12 1.33 12.99 -4.09
N ARG A 13 0.13 13.57 -4.09
CA ARG A 13 -0.55 14.08 -2.89
C ARG A 13 -1.94 13.44 -2.81
N GLY A 14 -2.13 12.59 -1.80
CA GLY A 14 -3.43 12.05 -1.42
C GLY A 14 -4.10 12.87 -0.32
N ALA A 15 -5.31 12.48 0.07
CA ALA A 15 -6.02 13.12 1.19
C ALA A 15 -5.33 12.88 2.54
N GLU A 16 -4.63 11.76 2.69
CA GLU A 16 -4.07 11.30 3.96
C GLU A 16 -2.54 11.39 4.04
N ALA A 17 -1.85 11.27 2.91
CA ALA A 17 -0.39 11.32 2.85
C ALA A 17 0.11 11.93 1.54
N THR A 18 1.30 12.53 1.63
CA THR A 18 2.06 13.04 0.49
C THR A 18 3.26 12.12 0.25
N LEU A 19 3.38 11.59 -0.96
CA LEU A 19 4.53 10.79 -1.39
C LEU A 19 5.61 11.72 -1.94
N ARG A 20 6.82 11.59 -1.39
CA ARG A 20 7.99 12.36 -1.82
C ARG A 20 9.12 11.41 -2.18
N GLU A 21 9.84 11.71 -3.24
CA GLU A 21 11.14 11.04 -3.48
C GLU A 21 12.09 11.38 -2.34
N GLY A 22 13.05 10.50 -2.07
CA GLY A 22 14.08 10.77 -1.10
C GLY A 22 15.32 9.90 -1.30
N ASP A 23 16.39 10.34 -0.67
CA ASP A 23 17.62 9.57 -0.52
C ASP A 23 17.74 9.13 0.93
N TRP A 24 17.87 7.81 1.12
CA TRP A 24 18.21 7.22 2.40
C TRP A 24 19.54 6.51 2.25
N TRP A 25 20.64 7.11 2.71
CA TRP A 25 21.99 6.53 2.65
C TRP A 25 22.43 6.13 1.23
N GLY A 26 22.11 6.93 0.22
CA GLY A 26 22.40 6.62 -1.19
C GLY A 26 21.37 5.71 -1.86
N PHE A 27 20.33 5.27 -1.13
CA PHE A 27 19.23 4.50 -1.69
C PHE A 27 18.07 5.44 -2.04
N ALA A 28 17.63 5.38 -3.30
CA ALA A 28 16.41 6.04 -3.73
C ALA A 28 15.19 5.39 -3.05
N VAL A 29 14.42 6.19 -2.32
CA VAL A 29 13.24 5.75 -1.56
C VAL A 29 12.05 6.65 -1.82
N LEU A 30 10.84 6.14 -1.58
CA LEU A 30 9.63 6.94 -1.49
C LEU A 30 9.25 7.15 -0.02
N ILE A 31 9.13 8.41 0.36
CA ILE A 31 8.77 8.85 1.71
C ILE A 31 7.28 9.14 1.70
N LYS A 32 6.50 8.31 2.41
CA LYS A 32 5.08 8.56 2.71
C LYS A 32 4.97 9.46 3.93
N ASP A 33 4.74 10.75 3.70
CA ASP A 33 4.60 11.73 4.77
C ASP A 33 3.12 11.97 5.13
N ARG A 34 2.78 11.78 6.41
CA ARG A 34 1.44 12.03 6.93
C ARG A 34 1.38 13.46 7.46
N GLU A 35 0.80 14.34 6.65
CA GLU A 35 0.65 15.76 6.99
C GLU A 35 -0.20 15.94 8.25
N ALA A 36 0.22 16.86 9.13
CA ALA A 36 -0.51 17.17 10.34
C ALA A 36 -1.88 17.76 10.00
N LYS A 37 -2.94 17.26 10.65
CA LYS A 37 -4.29 17.76 10.44
C LYS A 37 -4.61 18.85 11.47
N GLY A 38 -4.64 20.11 11.03
CA GLY A 38 -4.80 21.28 11.91
C GLY A 38 -6.11 21.34 12.72
N TYR A 39 -7.11 20.54 12.35
CA TYR A 39 -8.35 20.40 13.12
C TYR A 39 -8.22 19.47 14.35
N ARG A 40 -7.13 18.71 14.47
CA ARG A 40 -6.90 17.78 15.59
C ARG A 40 -5.99 18.42 16.64
N PRO A 41 -6.21 18.17 17.94
CA PRO A 41 -5.24 18.54 18.97
C PRO A 41 -3.86 17.95 18.66
N LYS A 42 -2.81 18.77 18.74
CA LYS A 42 -1.45 18.40 18.29
C LYS A 42 -0.95 17.10 18.91
N GLU A 43 -1.11 16.93 20.21
CA GLU A 43 -0.67 15.73 20.93
C GLU A 43 -1.38 14.46 20.43
N PHE A 44 -2.68 14.57 20.15
CA PHE A 44 -3.48 13.48 19.61
C PHE A 44 -3.06 13.12 18.18
N ASP A 45 -2.90 14.13 17.31
CA ASP A 45 -2.48 13.90 15.92
C ASP A 45 -1.07 13.28 15.84
N ASP A 46 -0.13 13.79 16.64
CA ASP A 46 1.23 13.25 16.71
C ASP A 46 1.25 11.79 17.18
N ARG A 47 0.42 11.45 18.19
CA ARG A 47 0.27 10.06 18.64
C ARG A 47 -0.32 9.18 17.56
N LEU A 48 -1.43 9.61 16.95
CA LEU A 48 -2.14 8.86 15.91
C LEU A 48 -1.24 8.59 14.69
N ARG A 49 -0.49 9.60 14.22
CA ARG A 49 0.45 9.45 13.09
C ARG A 49 1.54 8.44 13.41
N LYS A 50 2.12 8.50 14.61
CA LYS A 50 3.14 7.53 15.06
C LYS A 50 2.60 6.11 15.17
N GLU A 51 1.38 5.95 15.69
CA GLU A 51 0.70 4.66 15.79
C GLU A 51 0.47 4.08 14.40
N ARG A 52 -0.13 4.85 13.48
CA ARG A 52 -0.36 4.44 12.09
C ARG A 52 0.91 4.02 11.37
N ILE A 53 2.00 4.79 11.50
CA ILE A 53 3.30 4.44 10.89
C ILE A 53 3.85 3.12 11.45
N ARG A 54 3.75 2.92 12.77
CA ARG A 54 4.21 1.67 13.42
C ARG A 54 3.37 0.47 13.00
N THR A 55 2.05 0.64 12.95
CA THR A 55 1.11 -0.40 12.50
C THR A 55 1.41 -0.78 11.05
N GLU A 56 1.45 0.20 10.15
CA GLU A 56 1.72 0.01 8.73
C GLU A 56 3.04 -0.75 8.53
N ALA A 57 4.15 -0.24 9.08
CA ALA A 57 5.47 -0.87 8.95
C ALA A 57 5.51 -2.32 9.48
N ARG A 58 4.82 -2.57 10.60
CA ARG A 58 4.77 -3.90 11.21
C ARG A 58 3.93 -4.88 10.39
N LEU A 59 2.73 -4.47 9.99
CA LEU A 59 1.81 -5.32 9.25
C LEU A 59 2.35 -5.64 7.86
N LEU A 60 2.98 -4.69 7.19
CA LEU A 60 3.67 -4.93 5.91
C LEU A 60 4.75 -6.00 6.05
N LEU A 61 5.59 -5.92 7.09
CA LEU A 61 6.63 -6.93 7.34
C LEU A 61 6.04 -8.32 7.60
N GLU A 62 4.95 -8.42 8.36
CA GLU A 62 4.27 -9.69 8.65
C GLU A 62 3.56 -10.24 7.39
N ALA A 63 2.88 -9.40 6.61
CA ALA A 63 2.27 -9.76 5.34
C ALA A 63 3.29 -10.27 4.32
N ARG A 64 4.47 -9.63 4.24
CA ARG A 64 5.59 -10.10 3.40
C ARG A 64 6.00 -11.52 3.73
N ARG A 65 6.12 -11.83 5.02
CA ARG A 65 6.50 -13.17 5.49
C ARG A 65 5.46 -14.22 5.14
N ALA A 66 4.21 -13.82 4.95
CA ALA A 66 3.11 -14.66 4.51
C ALA A 66 3.04 -14.83 2.98
N GLY A 67 3.95 -14.22 2.22
CA GLY A 67 3.95 -14.29 0.76
C GLY A 67 2.93 -13.37 0.09
N VAL A 68 2.46 -12.33 0.79
CA VAL A 68 1.83 -11.17 0.15
C VAL A 68 2.96 -10.28 -0.39
N PRO A 69 2.99 -9.96 -1.70
CA PRO A 69 4.00 -9.08 -2.26
C PRO A 69 4.03 -7.73 -1.56
N ASP A 70 5.23 -7.27 -1.22
CA ASP A 70 5.42 -5.91 -0.75
C ASP A 70 5.16 -4.91 -1.87
N PRO A 71 4.59 -3.74 -1.53
CA PRO A 71 4.63 -2.56 -2.38
C PRO A 71 6.06 -2.31 -2.87
N PRO A 72 6.28 -2.05 -4.17
CA PRO A 72 7.61 -1.82 -4.72
C PRO A 72 8.30 -0.62 -4.07
N ASP A 73 7.53 0.33 -3.56
CA ASP A 73 8.00 1.57 -2.93
C ASP A 73 8.64 1.34 -1.55
N LEU A 74 8.40 0.17 -0.95
CA LEU A 74 9.05 -0.28 0.30
C LEU A 74 10.26 -1.17 0.05
N ARG A 75 10.57 -1.50 -1.21
CA ARG A 75 11.78 -2.24 -1.55
C ARG A 75 12.95 -1.25 -1.58
N CYS A 76 13.73 -1.23 -0.51
CA CYS A 76 15.10 -0.71 -0.56
C CYS A 76 15.89 -1.60 -1.54
N ARG A 77 15.90 -1.24 -2.83
CA ARG A 77 16.65 -1.97 -3.85
C ARG A 77 18.05 -1.37 -3.93
N HIS A 78 19.04 -2.24 -4.08
CA HIS A 78 20.45 -1.86 -4.27
C HIS A 78 20.71 -1.22 -5.64
N ASP A 79 19.72 -1.29 -6.54
CA ASP A 79 19.73 -0.64 -7.84
C ASP A 79 18.79 0.56 -7.81
N PRO A 80 19.14 1.69 -8.45
CA PRO A 80 18.21 2.80 -8.64
C PRO A 80 16.92 2.23 -9.23
N CYS A 81 15.79 2.49 -8.57
CA CYS A 81 14.49 2.19 -9.11
C CYS A 81 14.45 2.88 -10.49
N PRO A 82 14.40 2.13 -11.61
CA PRO A 82 14.49 2.74 -12.91
C PRO A 82 13.32 3.70 -13.03
N ASP A 83 13.68 4.97 -13.12
CA ASP A 83 12.90 6.11 -13.56
C ASP A 83 11.41 6.07 -13.23
N HIS A 84 10.96 7.07 -12.47
CA HIS A 84 9.56 7.56 -12.51
C HIS A 84 9.18 8.14 -13.90
N HIS A 85 9.95 7.79 -14.94
CA HIS A 85 9.86 8.17 -16.35
C HIS A 85 9.95 6.94 -17.29
N GLY A 86 9.77 5.71 -16.77
CA GLY A 86 9.78 4.46 -17.55
C GLY A 86 8.45 3.73 -17.51
N THR A 87 7.77 3.67 -18.65
CA THR A 87 6.40 3.22 -18.92
C THR A 87 6.12 1.72 -18.71
N THR A 88 6.31 1.18 -17.51
CA THR A 88 5.51 0.02 -17.07
C THR A 88 4.49 0.54 -16.08
N ALA A 89 3.29 0.84 -16.56
CA ALA A 89 2.17 1.21 -15.70
C ALA A 89 2.04 0.15 -14.61
N ARG A 90 2.06 0.58 -13.34
CA ARG A 90 1.74 -0.25 -12.18
C ARG A 90 0.29 0.07 -11.81
N PRO A 91 -0.69 -0.52 -12.50
CA PRO A 91 -2.07 -0.12 -12.29
C PRO A 91 -2.52 -0.58 -10.90
N THR A 92 -3.38 0.22 -10.30
CA THR A 92 -4.20 -0.24 -9.18
C THR A 92 -5.31 -1.15 -9.70
N LEU A 93 -5.90 -1.96 -8.82
CA LEU A 93 -7.04 -2.78 -9.20
C LEU A 93 -8.21 -1.92 -9.69
N LYS A 94 -8.42 -0.75 -9.09
CA LYS A 94 -9.38 0.25 -9.58
C LYS A 94 -9.15 0.60 -11.05
N GLN A 95 -7.91 0.93 -11.41
CA GLN A 95 -7.56 1.26 -12.79
C GLN A 95 -7.75 0.07 -13.75
N ILE A 96 -7.49 -1.16 -13.30
CA ILE A 96 -7.76 -2.37 -14.10
C ILE A 96 -9.26 -2.56 -14.33
N LEU A 97 -10.08 -2.32 -13.31
CA LEU A 97 -11.54 -2.45 -13.38
C LEU A 97 -12.19 -1.38 -14.25
N GLU A 98 -11.66 -0.15 -14.23
CA GLU A 98 -12.17 0.99 -14.99
C GLU A 98 -11.62 1.06 -16.43
N ASP A 99 -10.54 0.35 -16.76
CA ASP A 99 -9.93 0.36 -18.09
C ASP A 99 -10.74 -0.47 -19.11
N PRO A 100 -11.39 0.15 -20.10
CA PRO A 100 -12.21 -0.55 -21.09
C PRO A 100 -11.39 -1.40 -22.07
N SER A 101 -10.06 -1.24 -22.10
CA SER A 101 -9.16 -2.06 -22.92
C SER A 101 -8.75 -3.36 -22.25
N THR A 102 -9.02 -3.53 -20.95
CA THR A 102 -8.76 -4.76 -20.22
C THR A 102 -9.73 -5.86 -20.66
N ASP A 103 -9.21 -6.95 -21.22
CA ASP A 103 -10.04 -8.09 -21.59
C ASP A 103 -10.60 -8.82 -20.36
N ARG A 104 -11.75 -9.48 -20.54
CA ARG A 104 -12.46 -10.17 -19.46
C ARG A 104 -11.60 -11.20 -18.72
N THR A 105 -10.73 -11.92 -19.42
CA THR A 105 -9.87 -12.96 -18.85
C THR A 105 -8.83 -12.34 -17.94
N THR A 106 -8.23 -11.22 -18.38
CA THR A 106 -7.28 -10.45 -17.58
C THR A 106 -7.92 -9.89 -16.32
N LEU A 107 -9.13 -9.32 -16.44
CA LEU A 107 -9.88 -8.76 -15.31
C LEU A 107 -10.23 -9.85 -14.27
N GLU A 108 -10.80 -10.97 -14.70
CA GLU A 108 -11.13 -12.10 -13.80
C GLU A 108 -9.88 -12.69 -13.15
N GLY A 109 -8.77 -12.75 -13.88
CA GLY A 109 -7.47 -13.14 -13.35
C GLY A 109 -6.97 -12.17 -12.26
N ALA A 110 -7.05 -10.86 -12.49
CA ALA A 110 -6.62 -9.85 -11.53
C ALA A 110 -7.44 -9.93 -10.22
N VAL A 111 -8.77 -9.99 -10.32
CA VAL A 111 -9.67 -10.14 -9.17
C VAL A 111 -9.39 -11.44 -8.40
N ARG A 112 -9.14 -12.55 -9.10
CA ARG A 112 -8.78 -13.82 -8.45
C ARG A 112 -7.46 -13.73 -7.69
N ARG A 113 -6.44 -13.08 -8.27
CA ARG A 113 -5.14 -12.88 -7.60
C ARG A 113 -5.25 -11.95 -6.40
N PHE A 114 -6.10 -10.92 -6.49
CA PHE A 114 -6.44 -10.08 -5.35
C PHE A 114 -7.07 -10.90 -4.22
N GLY A 115 -8.10 -11.71 -4.51
CA GLY A 115 -8.72 -12.57 -3.51
C GLY A 115 -7.74 -13.57 -2.88
N GLN A 116 -6.79 -14.10 -3.66
CA GLN A 116 -5.71 -14.94 -3.12
C GLN A 116 -4.76 -14.18 -2.19
N ALA A 117 -4.40 -12.93 -2.52
CA ALA A 117 -3.56 -12.09 -1.68
C ALA A 117 -4.27 -11.74 -0.37
N LEU A 118 -5.56 -11.38 -0.43
CA LEU A 118 -6.38 -11.14 0.76
C LEU A 118 -6.49 -12.38 1.64
N GLY A 119 -6.77 -13.54 1.04
CA GLY A 119 -6.82 -14.82 1.77
C GLY A 119 -5.48 -15.18 2.44
N ARG A 120 -4.34 -14.83 1.82
CA ARG A 120 -3.03 -14.98 2.45
C ARG A 120 -2.82 -14.01 3.61
N LEU A 121 -3.28 -12.77 3.49
CA LEU A 121 -3.22 -11.81 4.59
C LEU A 121 -4.03 -12.30 5.79
N HIS A 122 -5.26 -12.78 5.55
CA HIS A 122 -6.16 -13.28 6.58
C HIS A 122 -5.67 -14.61 7.20
N SER A 123 -4.88 -15.41 6.48
CA SER A 123 -4.32 -16.65 7.03
C SER A 123 -3.18 -16.42 8.04
N VAL A 124 -2.51 -15.27 7.98
CA VAL A 124 -1.56 -14.81 9.00
C VAL A 124 -2.21 -13.77 9.92
N PRO A 125 -3.31 -14.17 10.58
CA PRO A 125 -4.41 -13.33 11.05
C PRO A 125 -4.08 -11.83 11.14
N ILE A 126 -4.17 -11.15 9.99
CA ILE A 126 -4.05 -9.70 9.83
C ILE A 126 -5.29 -9.21 9.10
N SER A 127 -5.90 -8.13 9.58
CA SER A 127 -6.90 -7.36 8.82
C SER A 127 -6.22 -6.18 8.13
N HIS A 128 -6.77 -5.74 7.00
CA HIS A 128 -6.28 -4.57 6.28
C HIS A 128 -6.80 -3.27 6.89
N GLY A 129 -8.10 -3.21 7.20
CA GLY A 129 -8.77 -2.08 7.88
C GLY A 129 -9.09 -0.87 7.00
N ASP A 130 -8.71 -0.89 5.72
CA ASP A 130 -9.00 0.15 4.71
C ASP A 130 -8.89 -0.44 3.28
N LEU A 131 -9.54 -1.58 3.08
CA LEU A 131 -9.37 -2.37 1.87
C LEU A 131 -10.20 -1.80 0.72
N THR A 132 -9.56 -1.08 -0.20
CA THR A 132 -10.17 -0.53 -1.42
C THR A 132 -9.41 -1.00 -2.65
N SER A 133 -10.05 -1.00 -3.81
CA SER A 133 -9.48 -1.28 -5.13
C SER A 133 -8.29 -0.36 -5.49
N SER A 134 -8.23 0.83 -4.88
CA SER A 134 -7.10 1.78 -5.03
C SER A 134 -5.89 1.41 -4.16
N ASN A 135 -6.11 0.67 -3.07
CA ASN A 135 -5.07 0.16 -2.18
C ASN A 135 -4.53 -1.21 -2.65
N VAL A 136 -4.91 -1.69 -3.84
CA VAL A 136 -4.37 -2.92 -4.44
C VAL A 136 -3.57 -2.55 -5.67
N LEU A 137 -2.25 -2.76 -5.64
CA LEU A 137 -1.33 -2.43 -6.73
C LEU A 137 -0.90 -3.68 -7.48
N PHE A 138 -0.73 -3.59 -8.80
CA PHE A 138 -0.15 -4.64 -9.63
C PHE A 138 1.22 -4.19 -10.19
N PRO A 139 2.34 -4.46 -9.47
CA PRO A 139 3.66 -3.96 -9.84
C PRO A 139 4.20 -4.51 -11.16
N GLU A 140 3.77 -5.72 -11.51
CA GLU A 140 4.15 -6.45 -12.73
C GLU A 140 3.01 -6.49 -13.76
N GLY A 141 2.01 -5.61 -13.60
CA GLY A 141 0.79 -5.57 -14.42
C GLY A 141 -0.29 -6.57 -13.99
N PRO A 142 -1.47 -6.56 -14.64
CA PRO A 142 -2.67 -7.29 -14.20
C PRO A 142 -2.51 -8.82 -14.07
N GLN A 143 -1.52 -9.38 -14.76
CA GLN A 143 -1.22 -10.81 -14.74
C GLN A 143 -0.25 -11.22 -13.62
N GLY A 144 0.42 -10.24 -13.01
CA GLY A 144 1.35 -10.41 -11.90
C GLY A 144 0.67 -10.50 -10.53
N PRO A 145 1.45 -10.74 -9.46
CA PRO A 145 0.93 -10.82 -8.11
C PRO A 145 0.68 -9.41 -7.53
N PRO A 146 -0.49 -9.15 -6.91
CA PRO A 146 -0.80 -7.83 -6.36
C PRO A 146 -0.10 -7.58 -5.02
N ALA A 147 0.23 -6.32 -4.76
CA ALA A 147 0.66 -5.82 -3.46
C ALA A 147 -0.50 -5.08 -2.78
N LEU A 148 -0.67 -5.28 -1.47
CA LEU A 148 -1.64 -4.56 -0.65
C LEU A 148 -0.96 -3.33 -0.04
N LEU A 149 -1.51 -2.15 -0.31
CA LEU A 149 -1.00 -0.86 0.12
C LEU A 149 -1.75 -0.38 1.38
N ASP A 150 -1.10 0.42 2.22
CA ASP A 150 -1.75 1.13 3.33
C ASP A 150 -2.49 0.24 4.36
N LEU A 151 -1.73 -0.59 5.07
CA LEU A 151 -2.24 -1.33 6.23
C LEU A 151 -2.24 -0.48 7.52
N SER A 152 -2.34 0.85 7.41
CA SER A 152 -2.20 1.73 8.59
C SER A 152 -3.37 1.65 9.57
N MET A 153 -4.50 1.14 9.10
CA MET A 153 -5.72 0.90 9.87
C MET A 153 -5.93 -0.58 10.22
N GLY A 154 -5.02 -1.46 9.80
CA GLY A 154 -5.12 -2.89 10.03
C GLY A 154 -4.81 -3.31 11.47
N SER A 155 -5.15 -4.55 11.80
CA SER A 155 -4.93 -5.16 13.12
C SER A 155 -4.24 -6.51 13.01
N ARG A 156 -3.57 -6.92 14.10
CA ARG A 156 -3.06 -8.29 14.29
C ARG A 156 -4.06 -9.08 15.12
N GLN A 157 -4.19 -10.36 14.80
CA GLN A 157 -5.15 -11.25 15.45
C GLN A 157 -6.57 -10.69 15.44
N PRO A 158 -7.08 -10.27 14.27
CA PRO A 158 -8.43 -9.74 14.16
C PRO A 158 -9.46 -10.76 14.60
N GLY A 159 -10.53 -10.26 15.18
CA GLY A 159 -11.77 -11.03 15.31
C GLY A 159 -12.41 -11.28 13.94
N ILE A 160 -13.42 -12.14 13.90
CA ILE A 160 -14.17 -12.43 12.68
C ILE A 160 -14.86 -11.17 12.09
N GLU A 161 -15.24 -10.24 12.95
CA GLU A 161 -15.86 -8.96 12.54
C GLU A 161 -14.88 -8.09 11.75
N GLU A 162 -13.65 -7.92 12.23
CA GLU A 162 -12.63 -7.12 11.54
C GLU A 162 -12.25 -7.73 10.18
N LEU A 163 -12.17 -9.06 10.08
CA LEU A 163 -12.00 -9.75 8.79
C LEU A 163 -13.23 -9.58 7.88
N GLY A 164 -14.43 -9.59 8.47
CA GLY A 164 -15.68 -9.35 7.77
C GLY A 164 -15.78 -7.92 7.22
N ILE A 165 -15.24 -6.93 7.94
CA ILE A 165 -15.18 -5.53 7.47
C ILE A 165 -14.32 -5.43 6.20
N ASP A 166 -13.17 -6.11 6.14
CA ASP A 166 -12.35 -6.13 4.92
C ASP A 166 -13.16 -6.66 3.72
N LEU A 167 -13.93 -7.75 3.91
CA LEU A 167 -14.77 -8.31 2.84
C LEU A 167 -15.93 -7.40 2.47
N HIS A 168 -16.54 -6.73 3.45
CA HIS A 168 -17.63 -5.79 3.22
C HIS A 168 -17.14 -4.56 2.43
N LEU A 169 -15.95 -4.03 2.74
CA LEU A 169 -15.36 -2.94 1.96
C LEU A 169 -15.08 -3.35 0.51
N VAL A 170 -14.71 -4.61 0.28
CA VAL A 170 -14.58 -5.15 -1.08
C VAL A 170 -15.93 -5.19 -1.80
N GLU A 171 -17.04 -5.47 -1.12
CA GLU A 171 -18.36 -5.44 -1.74
C GLU A 171 -18.83 -4.02 -2.08
N GLU A 172 -18.49 -3.04 -1.25
CA GLU A 172 -18.92 -1.63 -1.43
C GLU A 172 -18.08 -0.87 -2.46
N ASP A 173 -16.78 -1.17 -2.57
CA ASP A 173 -15.85 -0.42 -3.44
C ASP A 173 -15.71 -1.00 -4.87
N PHE A 174 -16.14 -2.26 -5.10
CA PHE A 174 -15.87 -3.01 -6.34
C PHE A 174 -17.10 -3.24 -7.23
#